data_AF-A0AAP5H8L2-F1
#
_entry.id   AF-A0AAP5H8L2-F1
#
_cell.length_a   1.000
_cell.length_b   1.000
_cell.length_c   1.000
_cell.angle_alpha   90.00
_cell.angle_beta   90.00
_cell.angle_gamma   90.00
#
_symmetry.space_group_name_H-M   'P 1'
#
loop_
_entity.id
_entity.type
_entity.pdbx_description
1 polymer ?
#
loop_
_entity_poly.entity_id
_entity_poly.type
_entity_poly.pdbx_seq_one_letter_code
_entity_poly.pdbx_strand_id
1 'polypeptide(L)'
;MPAAASASPAKPGQRSAREALAKQITALEGQCQSLGVAVGEARADCNRATARASVDGSKAASDAKANATGAVVRAEAELKATQDALQQVQADLLALDEKRAGAARAAKLKDAGAAVQSLIAHAERADQAALEFARSFQALLEEVGRLYSSLPAHLKEPVFGGGQNLGAQALLSTASFLISKSTVIPRPLHAPSEHRQSLAALVSYFGKPVLDEAAATPQPDTEWE
;
A
#
# COMPACT_ATOMS: atom_id res chain seq x y z
N MET A 1 -22.79 43.44 14.89
CA MET A 1 -21.42 42.95 14.56
C MET A 1 -21.25 41.59 15.21
N PRO A 2 -21.20 40.48 14.46
CA PRO A 2 -20.91 39.18 15.06
C PRO A 2 -19.40 39.00 15.19
N ALA A 3 -18.98 38.54 16.36
CA ALA A 3 -17.60 38.26 16.74
C ALA A 3 -17.03 37.12 15.89
N ALA A 4 -15.84 37.33 15.34
CA ALA A 4 -15.08 36.32 14.63
C ALA A 4 -14.70 35.20 15.61
N ALA A 5 -15.19 33.98 15.35
CA ALA A 5 -14.72 32.78 16.00
C ALA A 5 -13.22 32.61 15.71
N SER A 6 -12.41 32.59 16.75
CA SER A 6 -10.98 32.28 16.67
C SER A 6 -10.81 30.86 16.12
N ALA A 7 -10.31 30.74 14.90
CA ALA A 7 -9.88 29.47 14.34
C ALA A 7 -8.73 28.92 15.21
N SER A 8 -8.91 27.72 15.75
CA SER A 8 -7.84 26.96 16.40
C SER A 8 -6.64 26.84 15.45
N PRO A 9 -5.39 26.97 15.94
CA PRO A 9 -4.22 26.88 15.08
C PRO A 9 -4.22 25.50 14.40
N ALA A 10 -4.19 25.51 13.07
CA ALA A 10 -4.10 24.31 12.26
C ALA A 10 -2.92 23.47 12.77
N LYS A 11 -3.18 22.20 13.12
CA LYS A 11 -2.12 21.29 13.53
C LYS A 11 -1.07 21.26 12.42
N PRO A 12 0.22 21.51 12.71
CA PRO A 12 1.26 21.48 11.70
C PRO A 12 1.25 20.11 11.01
N GLY A 13 0.99 20.11 9.69
CA GLY A 13 0.89 18.88 8.89
C GLY A 13 2.16 18.04 9.02
N GLN A 14 2.06 16.72 8.99
CA GLN A 14 3.15 15.87 9.49
C GLN A 14 4.49 16.00 8.74
N ARG A 15 4.53 16.48 7.49
CA ARG A 15 5.79 16.84 6.81
C ARG A 15 6.57 17.88 7.62
N SER A 16 5.86 18.88 8.16
CA SER A 16 6.43 19.86 9.08
C SER A 16 6.85 19.25 10.43
N ALA A 17 6.21 18.16 10.89
CA ALA A 17 6.63 17.46 12.10
C ALA A 17 7.97 16.72 11.91
N ARG A 18 8.18 16.03 10.77
CA ARG A 18 9.47 15.40 10.46
C ARG A 18 10.58 16.42 10.29
N GLU A 19 10.30 17.52 9.58
CA GLU A 19 11.25 18.62 9.44
C GLU A 19 11.56 19.30 10.78
N ALA A 20 10.56 19.44 11.66
CA ALA A 20 10.75 19.97 13.01
C ALA A 20 11.62 19.05 13.85
N LEU A 21 11.37 17.73 13.85
CA LEU A 21 12.19 16.75 14.57
C LEU A 21 13.62 16.69 14.00
N ALA A 22 13.79 16.76 12.68
CA ALA A 22 15.11 16.81 12.06
C ALA A 22 15.90 18.06 12.49
N LYS A 23 15.24 19.24 12.52
CA LYS A 23 15.85 20.47 13.03
C LYS A 23 16.20 20.35 14.52
N GLN A 24 15.35 19.70 15.32
CA GLN A 24 15.61 19.45 16.74
C GLN A 24 16.81 18.51 16.94
N ILE A 25 16.97 17.47 16.12
CA ILE A 25 18.16 16.60 16.15
C ILE A 25 19.42 17.43 15.88
N THR A 26 19.45 18.23 14.81
CA THR A 26 20.62 19.07 14.51
C THR A 26 20.94 20.06 15.63
N ALA A 27 19.90 20.64 16.27
CA ALA A 27 20.08 21.53 17.41
C ALA A 27 20.64 20.79 18.65
N LEU A 28 20.11 19.60 18.96
CA LEU A 28 20.56 18.76 20.08
C LEU A 28 21.96 18.19 19.86
N GLU A 29 22.33 17.86 18.61
CA GLU A 29 23.68 17.44 18.24
C GLU A 29 24.69 18.58 18.49
N GLY A 30 24.34 19.81 18.07
CA GLY A 30 25.14 21.00 18.37
C GLY A 30 25.28 21.26 19.88
N GLN A 31 24.19 21.07 20.64
CA GLN A 31 24.23 21.17 22.10
C GLN A 31 25.11 20.10 22.73
N CYS A 32 24.98 18.84 22.32
CA CYS A 32 25.84 17.74 22.78
C CYS A 32 27.33 18.02 22.51
N GLN A 33 27.66 18.56 21.34
CA GLN A 33 29.04 18.94 21.01
C GLN A 33 29.55 20.06 21.92
N SER A 34 28.75 21.12 22.11
CA SER A 34 29.13 22.26 22.97
C SER A 34 29.29 21.86 24.44
N LEU A 35 28.38 21.03 24.97
CA LEU A 35 28.45 20.51 26.33
C LEU A 35 29.60 19.51 26.47
N GLY A 36 29.94 18.75 25.42
CA GLY A 36 31.10 17.86 25.39
C GLY A 36 32.41 18.62 25.58
N VAL A 37 32.55 19.78 24.93
CA VAL A 37 33.70 20.68 25.12
C VAL A 37 33.71 21.24 26.55
N ALA A 38 32.56 21.73 27.04
CA ALA A 38 32.44 22.27 28.40
C ALA A 38 32.77 21.24 29.50
N VAL A 39 32.36 19.98 29.33
CA VAL A 39 32.75 18.87 30.22
C VAL A 39 34.25 18.63 30.17
N GLY A 40 34.86 18.69 28.98
CA GLY A 40 36.32 18.58 28.81
C GLY A 40 37.08 19.68 29.55
N GLU A 41 36.62 20.93 29.45
CA GLU A 41 37.19 22.08 30.16
C GLU A 41 37.00 21.95 31.68
N ALA A 42 35.81 21.58 32.14
CA ALA A 42 35.53 21.37 33.56
C ALA A 42 36.40 20.25 34.16
N ARG A 43 36.64 19.16 33.41
CA ARG A 43 37.55 18.08 33.82
C ARG A 43 39.00 18.56 33.90
N ALA A 44 39.44 19.38 32.94
CA ALA A 44 40.77 19.99 32.99
C ALA A 44 40.93 20.91 34.21
N ASP A 45 39.91 21.69 34.54
CA ASP A 45 39.88 22.53 35.74
C ASP A 45 39.88 21.73 37.04
N CYS A 46 39.10 20.64 37.09
CA CYS A 46 39.11 19.72 38.21
C CYS A 46 40.50 19.08 38.44
N ASN A 47 41.19 18.70 37.35
CA ASN A 47 42.55 18.16 37.44
C ASN A 47 43.54 19.22 37.94
N ARG A 48 43.44 20.46 37.45
CA ARG A 48 44.26 21.59 37.93
C ARG A 48 44.01 21.89 39.41
N ALA A 49 42.75 21.94 39.84
CA ALA A 49 42.36 22.17 41.22
C ALA A 49 42.83 21.02 42.14
N THR A 50 42.74 19.78 41.66
CA THR A 50 43.22 18.60 42.39
C THR A 50 44.74 18.63 42.58
N ALA A 51 45.50 18.97 41.54
CA ALA A 51 46.95 19.13 41.64
C ALA A 51 47.33 20.24 42.63
N ARG A 52 46.67 21.40 42.59
CA ARG A 52 46.91 22.50 43.53
C ARG A 52 46.59 22.11 44.97
N ALA A 53 45.46 21.44 45.20
CA ALA A 53 45.08 20.94 46.53
C ALA A 53 46.10 19.93 47.08
N SER A 54 46.71 19.11 46.22
CA SER A 54 47.72 18.12 46.64
C SER A 54 49.06 18.74 47.05
N VAL A 55 49.39 19.93 46.54
CA VAL A 55 50.66 20.63 46.82
C VAL A 55 50.52 21.62 47.97
N ASP A 56 49.42 22.37 48.03
CA ASP A 56 49.23 23.46 49.01
C ASP A 56 48.65 22.96 50.35
N GLY A 57 47.80 21.92 50.34
CA GLY A 57 47.20 21.35 51.55
C GLY A 57 46.27 22.28 52.32
N SER A 58 46.03 23.50 51.83
CA SER A 58 45.19 24.50 52.48
C SER A 58 43.69 24.17 52.37
N LYS A 59 42.90 24.62 53.34
CA LYS A 59 41.43 24.48 53.32
C LYS A 59 40.82 25.12 52.07
N ALA A 60 41.32 26.28 51.66
CA ALA A 60 40.88 26.97 50.45
C ALA A 60 41.13 26.13 49.18
N ALA A 61 42.25 25.43 49.09
CA ALA A 61 42.55 24.55 47.95
C ALA A 61 41.65 23.30 47.94
N SER A 62 41.31 22.76 49.11
CA SER A 62 40.34 21.66 49.24
C SER A 62 38.92 22.08 48.83
N ASP A 63 38.47 23.26 49.25
CA ASP A 63 37.15 23.80 48.89
C ASP A 63 37.07 24.09 47.37
N ALA A 64 38.15 24.61 46.77
CA ALA A 64 38.25 24.80 45.32
C ALA A 64 38.18 23.48 44.54
N LYS A 65 38.81 22.42 45.05
CA LYS A 65 38.72 21.07 44.47
C LYS A 65 37.28 20.54 44.54
N ALA A 66 36.61 20.66 45.69
CA ALA A 66 35.22 20.23 45.86
C ALA A 66 34.27 20.95 44.88
N ASN A 67 34.45 22.26 44.72
CA ASN A 67 33.67 23.05 43.77
C ASN A 67 33.91 22.62 42.32
N ALA A 68 35.16 22.38 41.93
CA ALA A 68 35.50 21.90 40.58
C ALA A 68 34.94 20.50 40.30
N THR A 69 34.99 19.58 41.27
CA THR A 69 34.34 18.26 41.14
C THR A 69 32.82 18.38 41.00
N GLY A 70 32.18 19.27 41.76
CA GLY A 70 30.74 19.51 41.65
C GLY A 70 30.34 20.18 40.34
N ALA A 71 31.24 20.93 39.69
CA ALA A 71 31.02 21.48 38.36
C ALA A 71 31.09 20.39 37.27
N VAL A 72 32.05 19.47 37.37
CA VAL A 72 32.16 18.32 36.45
C VAL A 72 30.90 17.45 36.50
N VAL A 73 30.42 17.10 37.70
CA VAL A 73 29.23 16.24 37.85
C VAL A 73 27.98 16.91 37.26
N ARG A 74 27.81 18.22 37.43
CA ARG A 74 26.68 18.96 36.83
C ARG A 74 26.77 19.00 35.32
N ALA A 75 27.95 19.30 34.76
CA ALA A 75 28.16 19.34 33.32
C ALA A 75 27.97 17.95 32.67
N GLU A 76 28.41 16.87 33.34
CA GLU A 76 28.18 15.49 32.88
C GLU A 76 26.71 15.08 32.95
N ALA A 77 25.98 15.51 33.99
CA ALA A 77 24.54 15.27 34.10
C ALA A 77 23.76 16.02 33.01
N GLU A 78 24.12 17.26 32.72
CA GLU A 78 23.53 18.05 31.63
C GLU A 78 23.81 17.42 30.26
N LEU A 79 25.06 17.02 30.00
CA LEU A 79 25.44 16.32 28.77
C LEU A 79 24.62 15.03 28.60
N LYS A 80 24.51 14.22 29.65
CA LYS A 80 23.72 12.99 29.63
C LYS A 80 22.24 13.26 29.34
N ALA A 81 21.65 14.26 29.99
CA ALA A 81 20.26 14.64 29.74
C ALA A 81 20.02 15.06 28.27
N THR A 82 20.94 15.82 27.67
CA THR A 82 20.86 16.15 26.23
C THR A 82 21.04 14.94 25.32
N GLN A 83 21.90 13.97 25.69
CA GLN A 83 22.07 12.74 24.93
C GLN A 83 20.82 11.86 24.98
N ASP A 84 20.21 11.72 26.15
CA ASP A 84 18.96 10.97 26.34
C ASP A 84 17.81 11.63 25.53
N ALA A 85 17.73 12.97 25.55
CA ALA A 85 16.76 13.71 24.73
C ALA A 85 16.99 13.50 23.23
N LEU A 86 18.25 13.49 22.77
CA LEU A 86 18.60 13.23 21.37
C LEU A 86 18.19 11.81 20.95
N GLN A 87 18.45 10.81 21.79
CA GLN A 87 18.03 9.43 21.53
C GLN A 87 16.50 9.31 21.43
N GLN A 88 15.77 10.00 22.30
CA GLN A 88 14.31 10.00 22.25
C GLN A 88 13.78 10.63 20.96
N VAL A 89 14.30 11.79 20.54
CA VAL A 89 13.87 12.45 19.29
C VAL A 89 14.22 11.60 18.07
N GLN A 90 15.36 10.90 18.07
CA GLN A 90 15.70 9.95 17.01
C GLN A 90 14.73 8.76 16.97
N ALA A 91 14.36 8.20 18.12
CA ALA A 91 13.37 7.12 18.21
C ALA A 91 12.00 7.58 17.70
N ASP A 92 11.58 8.79 18.05
CA ASP A 92 10.31 9.38 17.59
C ASP A 92 10.29 9.59 16.06
N LEU A 93 11.42 10.00 15.47
CA LEU A 93 11.56 10.14 14.02
C LEU A 93 11.45 8.79 13.31
N LEU A 94 12.13 7.76 13.84
CA LEU A 94 12.04 6.39 13.30
C LEU A 94 10.61 5.85 13.39
N ALA A 95 9.93 6.05 14.52
CA ALA A 95 8.54 5.62 14.69
C ALA A 95 7.58 6.34 13.72
N LEU A 96 7.82 7.61 13.40
CA LEU A 96 7.04 8.33 12.39
C LEU A 96 7.31 7.80 10.97
N ASP A 97 8.57 7.52 10.63
CA ASP A 97 8.94 6.97 9.32
C ASP A 97 8.37 5.55 9.14
N GLU A 98 8.37 4.71 10.18
CA GLU A 98 7.73 3.39 10.18
C GLU A 98 6.21 3.48 10.00
N LYS A 99 5.53 4.41 10.69
CA LYS A 99 4.09 4.63 10.52
C LYS A 99 3.75 5.04 9.08
N ARG A 100 4.57 5.90 8.46
CA ARG A 100 4.38 6.30 7.06
C ARG A 100 4.61 5.15 6.09
N ALA A 101 5.66 4.36 6.30
CA ALA A 101 5.92 3.18 5.49
C ALA A 101 4.77 2.17 5.61
N GLY A 102 4.22 1.98 6.82
CA GLY A 102 3.02 1.18 7.07
C GLY A 102 1.80 1.72 6.32
N ALA A 103 1.51 3.02 6.43
CA ALA A 103 0.40 3.66 5.73
C ALA A 103 0.52 3.58 4.20
N ALA A 104 1.73 3.78 3.65
CA ALA A 104 1.98 3.66 2.21
C ALA A 104 1.81 2.23 1.70
N ARG A 105 2.23 1.22 2.47
CA ARG A 105 1.97 -0.19 2.13
C ARG A 105 0.47 -0.50 2.19
N ALA A 106 -0.20 -0.01 3.22
CA ALA A 106 -1.64 -0.16 3.39
C ALA A 106 -2.43 0.44 2.21
N ALA A 107 -2.08 1.64 1.77
CA ALA A 107 -2.68 2.29 0.61
C ALA A 107 -2.51 1.45 -0.66
N LYS A 108 -1.28 0.98 -0.95
CA LYS A 108 -1.02 0.10 -2.11
C LYS A 108 -1.83 -1.18 -2.09
N LEU A 109 -2.02 -1.79 -0.92
CA LEU A 109 -2.84 -2.99 -0.77
C LEU A 109 -4.31 -2.71 -1.04
N LYS A 110 -4.84 -1.57 -0.60
CA LYS A 110 -6.22 -1.16 -0.91
C LYS A 110 -6.42 -0.86 -2.39
N ASP A 111 -5.47 -0.17 -3.02
CA ASP A 111 -5.51 0.09 -4.46
C ASP A 111 -5.47 -1.23 -5.26
N ALA A 112 -4.62 -2.17 -4.84
CA ALA A 112 -4.58 -3.52 -5.44
C ALA A 112 -5.90 -4.28 -5.24
N GLY A 113 -6.50 -4.22 -4.05
CA GLY A 113 -7.82 -4.80 -3.78
C GLY A 113 -8.92 -4.20 -4.66
N ALA A 114 -8.94 -2.88 -4.83
CA ALA A 114 -9.88 -2.19 -5.71
C ALA A 114 -9.68 -2.57 -7.19
N ALA A 115 -8.43 -2.73 -7.64
CA ALA A 115 -8.13 -3.21 -8.98
C ALA A 115 -8.63 -4.64 -9.22
N VAL A 116 -8.46 -5.55 -8.26
CA VAL A 116 -8.99 -6.92 -8.34
C VAL A 116 -10.53 -6.91 -8.39
N GLN A 117 -11.20 -6.09 -7.58
CA GLN A 117 -12.66 -5.94 -7.64
C GLN A 117 -13.13 -5.43 -9.01
N SER A 118 -12.43 -4.48 -9.60
CA SER A 118 -12.70 -4.00 -10.96
C SER A 118 -12.57 -5.13 -11.99
N LEU A 119 -11.51 -5.95 -11.90
CA LEU A 119 -11.31 -7.11 -12.77
C LEU A 119 -12.44 -8.14 -12.63
N ILE A 120 -12.94 -8.37 -11.42
CA ILE A 120 -14.12 -9.24 -11.19
C ILE A 120 -15.33 -8.66 -11.93
N ALA A 121 -15.62 -7.36 -11.78
CA ALA A 121 -16.76 -6.73 -12.46
C ALA A 121 -16.63 -6.71 -14.00
N HIS A 122 -15.41 -6.64 -14.53
CA HIS A 122 -15.16 -6.80 -15.96
C HIS A 122 -15.36 -8.24 -16.42
N ALA A 123 -14.93 -9.21 -15.60
CA ALA A 123 -15.12 -10.63 -15.86
C ALA A 123 -16.61 -11.02 -15.86
N GLU A 124 -17.41 -10.49 -14.94
CA GLU A 124 -18.87 -10.70 -14.90
C GLU A 124 -19.56 -10.19 -16.16
N ARG A 125 -19.19 -8.99 -16.63
CA ARG A 125 -19.71 -8.44 -17.90
C ARG A 125 -19.33 -9.31 -19.09
N ALA A 126 -18.11 -9.85 -19.11
CA ALA A 126 -17.68 -10.78 -20.17
C ALA A 126 -18.44 -12.11 -20.12
N ASP A 127 -18.66 -12.66 -18.92
CA ASP A 127 -19.45 -13.88 -18.71
C ASP A 127 -20.90 -13.67 -19.19
N GLN A 128 -21.50 -12.51 -18.90
CA GLN A 128 -22.85 -12.17 -19.37
C GLN A 128 -22.91 -12.05 -20.91
N ALA A 129 -21.96 -11.35 -21.52
CA ALA A 129 -21.90 -11.23 -22.97
C ALA A 129 -21.74 -12.59 -23.67
N ALA A 130 -20.98 -13.52 -23.07
CA ALA A 130 -20.84 -14.88 -23.58
C ALA A 130 -22.16 -15.66 -23.50
N LEU A 131 -22.94 -15.49 -22.43
CA LEU A 131 -24.27 -16.11 -22.29
C LEU A 131 -25.27 -15.55 -23.31
N GLU A 132 -25.28 -14.23 -23.51
CA GLU A 132 -26.13 -13.57 -24.51
C GLU A 132 -25.79 -14.06 -25.92
N PHE A 133 -24.50 -14.11 -26.26
CA PHE A 133 -24.04 -14.66 -27.53
C PHE A 133 -24.49 -16.11 -27.72
N ALA A 134 -24.33 -16.97 -26.71
CA ALA A 134 -24.76 -18.36 -26.79
C ALA A 134 -26.28 -18.50 -27.04
N ARG A 135 -27.10 -17.65 -26.41
CA ARG A 135 -28.56 -17.63 -26.62
C ARG A 135 -28.92 -17.15 -28.02
N SER A 136 -28.34 -16.04 -28.48
CA SER A 136 -28.57 -15.51 -29.84
C SER A 136 -28.13 -16.53 -30.90
N PHE A 137 -27.02 -17.22 -30.65
CA PHE A 137 -26.52 -18.25 -31.53
C PHE A 137 -27.44 -19.49 -31.59
N GLN A 138 -27.96 -19.94 -30.45
CA GLN A 138 -28.94 -21.02 -30.43
C GLN A 138 -30.23 -20.63 -31.18
N ALA A 139 -30.73 -19.41 -30.97
CA ALA A 139 -31.90 -18.91 -31.70
C ALA A 139 -31.66 -18.90 -33.22
N LEU A 140 -30.47 -18.47 -33.66
CA LEU A 140 -30.07 -18.52 -35.07
C LEU A 140 -30.08 -19.95 -35.61
N LEU A 141 -29.51 -20.92 -34.88
CA LEU A 141 -29.54 -22.33 -35.30
C LEU A 141 -30.98 -22.87 -35.42
N GLU A 142 -31.86 -22.51 -34.49
CA GLU A 142 -33.27 -22.90 -34.55
C GLU A 142 -33.99 -22.27 -35.75
N GLU A 143 -33.75 -20.99 -36.04
CA GLU A 143 -34.30 -20.31 -37.22
C GLU A 143 -33.80 -20.93 -38.52
N VAL A 144 -32.49 -21.19 -38.64
CA VAL A 144 -31.92 -21.86 -39.80
C VAL A 144 -32.50 -23.28 -39.94
N GLY A 145 -32.70 -24.00 -38.84
CA GLY A 145 -33.38 -25.30 -38.83
C GLY A 145 -34.83 -25.22 -39.35
N ARG A 146 -35.59 -24.19 -38.96
CA ARG A 146 -36.95 -23.93 -39.48
C ARG A 146 -36.95 -23.57 -40.98
N LEU A 147 -35.99 -22.75 -41.42
CA LEU A 147 -35.82 -22.43 -42.83
C LEU A 147 -35.48 -23.69 -43.64
N TYR A 148 -34.58 -24.53 -43.13
CA TYR A 148 -34.23 -25.80 -43.75
C TYR A 148 -35.42 -26.78 -43.82
N SER A 149 -36.29 -26.82 -42.81
CA SER A 149 -37.46 -27.72 -42.82
C SER A 149 -38.54 -27.27 -43.80
N SER A 150 -38.75 -25.95 -43.95
CA SER A 150 -39.73 -25.36 -44.87
C SER A 150 -39.33 -25.39 -46.35
N LEU A 151 -38.04 -25.56 -46.66
CA LEU A 151 -37.56 -25.64 -48.03
C LEU A 151 -37.99 -26.94 -48.75
N PRO A 152 -38.38 -26.88 -50.03
CA PRO A 152 -38.59 -28.08 -50.85
C PRO A 152 -37.31 -28.91 -50.97
N ALA A 153 -37.45 -30.24 -50.96
CA ALA A 153 -36.31 -31.17 -50.93
C ALA A 153 -35.27 -30.93 -52.04
N HIS A 154 -35.72 -30.59 -53.24
CA HIS A 154 -34.86 -30.33 -54.41
C HIS A 154 -34.03 -29.03 -54.31
N LEU A 155 -34.35 -28.12 -53.39
CA LEU A 155 -33.61 -26.87 -53.17
C LEU A 155 -32.68 -26.93 -51.95
N LYS A 156 -32.73 -27.99 -51.14
CA LYS A 156 -31.91 -28.09 -49.93
C LYS A 156 -30.43 -28.26 -50.23
N GLU A 157 -30.11 -29.09 -51.22
CA GLU A 157 -28.74 -29.39 -51.65
C GLU A 157 -28.01 -28.18 -52.28
N PRO A 158 -28.62 -27.38 -53.20
CA PRO A 158 -27.96 -26.20 -53.76
C PRO A 158 -27.84 -25.01 -52.79
N VAL A 159 -28.71 -24.91 -51.78
CA VAL A 159 -28.71 -23.76 -50.84
C VAL A 159 -27.84 -24.02 -49.60
N PHE A 160 -27.84 -25.24 -49.06
CA PHE A 160 -27.13 -25.57 -47.82
C PHE A 160 -25.89 -26.45 -48.00
N GLY A 161 -25.70 -27.05 -49.17
CA GLY A 161 -24.52 -27.84 -49.51
C GLY A 161 -24.42 -29.18 -48.76
N GLY A 162 -24.53 -30.29 -49.51
CA GLY A 162 -24.44 -31.65 -48.98
C GLY A 162 -25.70 -32.06 -48.22
N GLY A 163 -26.21 -33.28 -48.46
CA GLY A 163 -27.47 -33.79 -47.92
C GLY A 163 -27.67 -33.63 -46.39
N GLN A 164 -28.84 -34.02 -45.87
CA GLN A 164 -29.33 -33.72 -44.50
C GLN A 164 -28.29 -33.70 -43.34
N ASN A 165 -27.29 -34.57 -43.34
CA ASN A 165 -26.26 -34.64 -42.31
C ASN A 165 -25.11 -33.63 -42.49
N LEU A 166 -24.79 -33.23 -43.72
CA LEU A 166 -23.73 -32.28 -44.04
C LEU A 166 -24.17 -30.83 -43.83
N GLY A 167 -25.42 -30.47 -44.15
CA GLY A 167 -25.94 -29.12 -43.85
C GLY A 167 -25.94 -28.78 -42.35
N ALA A 168 -26.33 -29.75 -41.50
CA ALA A 168 -26.28 -29.59 -40.04
C ALA A 168 -24.83 -29.49 -39.52
N GLN A 169 -23.92 -30.32 -40.04
CA GLN A 169 -22.49 -30.24 -39.71
C GLN A 169 -21.80 -28.98 -40.26
N ALA A 170 -22.20 -28.50 -41.42
CA ALA A 170 -21.69 -27.26 -42.03
C ALA A 170 -22.12 -26.05 -41.22
N LEU A 171 -23.35 -26.00 -40.72
CA LEU A 171 -23.81 -24.96 -39.81
C LEU A 171 -23.08 -24.99 -38.46
N LEU A 172 -22.92 -26.18 -37.86
CA LEU A 172 -22.17 -26.36 -36.61
C LEU A 172 -20.68 -26.02 -36.77
N SER A 173 -20.05 -26.38 -37.88
CA SER A 173 -18.64 -26.09 -38.16
C SER A 173 -18.41 -24.62 -38.52
N THR A 174 -19.29 -24.01 -39.31
CA THR A 174 -19.24 -22.57 -39.63
C THR A 174 -19.43 -21.75 -38.37
N ALA A 175 -20.36 -22.14 -37.50
CA ALA A 175 -20.51 -21.55 -36.19
C ALA A 175 -19.27 -21.69 -35.32
N SER A 176 -18.72 -22.89 -35.19
CA SER A 176 -17.50 -23.14 -34.42
C SER A 176 -16.32 -22.33 -34.95
N PHE A 177 -16.21 -22.18 -36.28
CA PHE A 177 -15.20 -21.36 -36.94
C PHE A 177 -15.39 -19.86 -36.66
N LEU A 178 -16.62 -19.33 -36.80
CA LEU A 178 -16.91 -17.93 -36.49
C LEU A 178 -16.60 -17.58 -35.02
N ILE A 179 -16.86 -18.52 -34.11
CA ILE A 179 -16.54 -18.36 -32.69
C ILE A 179 -15.02 -18.41 -32.46
N SER A 180 -14.30 -19.31 -33.14
CA SER A 180 -12.82 -19.35 -33.10
C SER A 180 -12.15 -18.07 -33.64
N LYS A 181 -12.85 -17.31 -34.50
CA LYS A 181 -12.37 -16.08 -35.14
C LYS A 181 -12.82 -14.81 -34.42
N SER A 182 -13.86 -14.88 -33.60
CA SER A 182 -14.22 -13.79 -32.70
C SER A 182 -13.12 -13.70 -31.64
N THR A 183 -12.47 -12.54 -31.51
CA THR A 183 -11.40 -12.28 -30.53
C THR A 183 -11.88 -12.29 -29.07
N VAL A 184 -13.11 -12.72 -28.84
CA VAL A 184 -13.67 -13.07 -27.53
C VAL A 184 -13.24 -14.51 -27.27
N ILE A 185 -12.19 -14.68 -26.46
CA ILE A 185 -11.61 -15.99 -26.08
C ILE A 185 -12.73 -17.04 -25.93
N PRO A 186 -12.89 -17.97 -26.90
CA PRO A 186 -13.95 -18.93 -26.82
C PRO A 186 -13.48 -20.04 -25.90
N ARG A 187 -13.89 -19.99 -24.63
CA ARG A 187 -13.90 -21.20 -23.80
C ARG A 187 -14.83 -22.22 -24.50
N PRO A 188 -14.49 -23.51 -24.45
CA PRO A 188 -15.06 -24.50 -25.35
C PRO A 188 -16.59 -24.55 -25.20
N LEU A 189 -17.26 -24.19 -26.29
CA LEU A 189 -18.69 -24.35 -26.51
C LEU A 189 -19.03 -25.84 -26.48
N HIS A 190 -19.51 -26.29 -25.33
CA HIS A 190 -20.63 -27.19 -25.17
C HIS A 190 -20.67 -27.66 -23.71
N ALA A 191 -21.88 -27.62 -23.16
CA ALA A 191 -22.31 -27.98 -21.81
C ALA A 191 -22.15 -26.91 -20.72
N PRO A 192 -23.27 -26.40 -20.15
CA PRO A 192 -23.27 -25.89 -18.79
C PRO A 192 -23.08 -27.11 -17.87
N SER A 193 -21.87 -27.31 -17.35
CA SER A 193 -21.64 -28.25 -16.26
C SER A 193 -21.45 -27.46 -14.97
N GLU A 194 -21.93 -28.00 -13.85
CA GLU A 194 -21.74 -27.45 -12.49
C GLU A 194 -20.26 -27.33 -12.08
N HIS A 195 -19.33 -27.79 -12.93
CA HIS A 195 -17.90 -27.88 -12.67
C HIS A 195 -17.03 -26.85 -13.41
N ARG A 196 -17.60 -25.96 -14.25
CA ARG A 196 -16.82 -24.87 -14.87
C ARG A 196 -17.06 -23.55 -14.14
N GLN A 197 -16.09 -23.16 -13.32
CA GLN A 197 -16.04 -21.85 -12.66
C GLN A 197 -16.02 -20.72 -13.71
N SER A 198 -16.92 -19.74 -13.55
CA SER A 198 -17.00 -18.55 -14.40
C SER A 198 -15.68 -17.76 -14.41
N LEU A 199 -15.45 -16.88 -15.39
CA LEU A 199 -14.24 -16.03 -15.39
C LEU A 199 -14.20 -15.21 -14.10
N ALA A 200 -15.34 -14.66 -13.68
CA ALA A 200 -15.46 -13.93 -12.42
C ALA A 200 -15.10 -14.78 -11.21
N ALA A 201 -15.56 -16.04 -11.15
CA ALA A 201 -15.24 -16.96 -10.05
C ALA A 201 -13.74 -17.30 -9.98
N LEU A 202 -13.07 -17.44 -11.13
CA LEU A 202 -11.63 -17.69 -11.18
C LEU A 202 -10.84 -16.45 -10.76
N VAL A 203 -11.20 -15.27 -11.26
CA VAL A 203 -10.54 -14.00 -10.88
C VAL A 203 -10.74 -13.74 -9.38
N SER A 204 -11.93 -14.03 -8.84
CA SER A 204 -12.19 -13.95 -7.41
C SER A 204 -11.37 -14.97 -6.61
N TYR A 205 -11.29 -16.22 -7.07
CA TYR A 205 -10.52 -17.27 -6.38
C TYR A 205 -9.02 -16.94 -6.31
N PHE A 206 -8.41 -16.55 -7.44
CA PHE A 206 -6.99 -16.16 -7.46
C PHE A 206 -6.71 -14.81 -6.80
N GLY A 207 -7.69 -13.90 -6.82
CA GLY A 207 -7.60 -12.59 -6.17
C GLY A 207 -7.86 -12.62 -4.66
N LYS A 208 -8.41 -13.72 -4.13
CA LYS A 208 -8.84 -13.84 -2.73
C LYS A 208 -7.77 -13.45 -1.70
N PRO A 209 -6.49 -13.88 -1.82
CA PRO A 209 -5.46 -13.47 -0.86
C PRO A 209 -5.28 -11.95 -0.80
N VAL A 210 -5.29 -11.29 -1.96
CA VAL A 210 -5.15 -9.82 -2.06
C VAL A 210 -6.38 -9.11 -1.51
N LEU A 211 -7.57 -9.66 -1.74
CA LEU A 211 -8.82 -9.10 -1.22
C LEU A 211 -8.91 -9.24 0.30
N ASP A 212 -8.52 -10.39 0.84
CA ASP A 212 -8.50 -10.68 2.27
C ASP A 212 -7.49 -9.77 2.99
N GLU A 213 -6.28 -9.61 2.43
CA GLU A 213 -5.26 -8.69 2.95
C GLU A 213 -5.70 -7.21 2.85
N ALA A 214 -6.29 -6.80 1.73
CA ALA A 214 -6.81 -5.43 1.57
C ALA A 214 -7.95 -5.12 2.55
N ALA A 215 -8.81 -6.11 2.86
CA ALA A 215 -9.90 -5.99 3.82
C ALA A 215 -9.40 -5.93 5.27
N ALA A 216 -8.37 -6.71 5.61
CA ALA A 216 -7.74 -6.70 6.93
C ALA A 216 -6.89 -5.43 7.17
N THR A 217 -6.49 -4.75 6.10
CA THR A 217 -5.66 -3.55 6.19
C THR A 217 -6.49 -2.37 6.73
N PRO A 218 -6.07 -1.72 7.84
CA PRO A 218 -6.75 -0.55 8.37
C PRO A 218 -6.83 0.55 7.32
N GLN A 219 -7.89 1.37 7.36
CA GLN A 219 -7.97 2.54 6.47
C GLN A 219 -6.70 3.37 6.63
N PRO A 220 -6.00 3.71 5.53
CA PRO A 220 -4.97 4.72 5.62
C PRO A 220 -5.71 5.98 6.04
N ASP A 221 -5.56 6.38 7.30
CA ASP A 221 -6.17 7.60 7.83
C ASP A 221 -5.88 8.70 6.82
N THR A 222 -6.86 9.24 6.11
CA THR A 222 -6.56 10.15 4.98
C THR A 222 -6.10 11.53 5.48
N GLU A 223 -5.96 11.69 6.80
CA GLU A 223 -5.49 12.88 7.52
C GLU A 223 -3.95 13.09 7.45
N TRP A 224 -3.23 12.44 6.52
CA TRP A 224 -1.77 12.65 6.34
C TRP A 224 -1.41 13.86 5.45
N GLU A 225 -2.40 14.56 4.87
CA GLU A 225 -2.19 15.77 4.05
C GLU A 225 -2.32 17.06 4.86
#